data_AF-A0AAN7SAX9-F1
#
_entry.id   AF-A0AAN7SAX9-F1
#
_cell.length_a   1.000
_cell.length_b   1.000
_cell.length_c   1.000
_cell.angle_alpha   90.00
_cell.angle_beta   90.00
_cell.angle_gamma   90.00
#
_symmetry.space_group_name_H-M   'P 1'
#
loop_
_entity.id
_entity.type
_entity.pdbx_description
1 polymer ?
#
loop_
_entity_poly.entity_id
_entity_poly.type
_entity_poly.pdbx_seq_one_letter_code
_entity_poly.pdbx_strand_id
1 'polypeptide(L)'
;VLTGNSNTYLVVRQRLELPFVASKVRFIPYSEHPRTVCMRVELYGCSWEQNVIKYNAPRGEVRDLDIDLEDVSYDGVLEGGYMRDGLGQLVDGLYGDDDYQKQLQGENSGSRWVGWNNGRAVMENLLIL
;
A
#
# COMPACT_ATOMS: atom_id res chain seq x y z
N VAL A 1 4.30 -13.50 -1.02
CA VAL A 1 4.41 -14.39 -2.20
C VAL A 1 3.02 -14.61 -2.76
N LEU A 2 2.81 -14.44 -4.05
CA LEU A 2 1.50 -14.67 -4.67
C LEU A 2 1.41 -16.11 -5.18
N THR A 3 0.32 -16.80 -4.87
CA THR A 3 0.12 -18.18 -5.30
C THR A 3 -0.05 -18.25 -6.81
N GLY A 4 0.84 -18.98 -7.49
CA GLY A 4 0.78 -19.15 -8.94
C GLY A 4 -0.14 -20.28 -9.40
N ASN A 5 -0.02 -20.63 -10.67
CA ASN A 5 -0.77 -21.72 -11.27
C ASN A 5 -0.33 -23.10 -10.75
N SER A 6 -1.29 -24.02 -10.62
CA SER A 6 -1.05 -25.45 -10.37
C SER A 6 -1.07 -26.31 -11.65
N ASN A 7 -1.46 -25.72 -12.79
CA ASN A 7 -1.50 -26.36 -14.11
C ASN A 7 -1.22 -25.35 -15.24
N THR A 8 -1.17 -25.82 -16.48
CA THR A 8 -0.73 -25.03 -17.64
C THR A 8 -1.83 -24.27 -18.37
N TYR A 9 -3.12 -24.48 -18.05
CA TYR A 9 -4.25 -24.00 -18.85
C TYR A 9 -5.25 -23.13 -18.10
N LEU A 10 -5.33 -23.22 -16.76
CA LEU A 10 -6.18 -22.35 -15.96
C LEU A 10 -5.48 -21.02 -15.65
N VAL A 11 -6.28 -19.96 -15.64
CA VAL A 11 -5.83 -18.64 -15.20
C VAL A 11 -6.01 -18.55 -13.69
N VAL A 12 -4.95 -18.16 -12.97
CA VAL A 12 -5.05 -17.73 -11.58
C VAL A 12 -5.07 -16.21 -11.54
N ARG A 13 -6.12 -15.64 -10.93
CA ARG A 13 -6.23 -14.20 -10.71
C ARG A 13 -5.77 -13.87 -9.31
N GLN A 14 -4.92 -12.86 -9.20
CA GLN A 14 -4.45 -12.33 -7.92
C GLN A 14 -4.99 -10.92 -7.75
N ARG A 15 -5.75 -10.69 -6.68
CA ARG A 15 -6.17 -9.35 -6.28
C ARG A 15 -5.08 -8.78 -5.37
N LEU A 16 -4.59 -7.60 -5.72
CA LEU A 16 -3.66 -6.86 -4.87
C LEU A 16 -4.50 -6.09 -3.86
N GLU A 17 -4.24 -6.32 -2.56
CA GLU A 17 -4.98 -5.67 -1.46
C GLU A 17 -4.66 -4.18 -1.39
N LEU A 18 -3.41 -3.83 -1.67
CA LEU A 18 -2.93 -2.46 -1.78
C LEU A 18 -2.60 -2.18 -3.25
N PRO A 19 -3.31 -1.24 -3.90
CA PRO A 19 -2.97 -0.82 -5.25
C PRO A 19 -1.62 -0.09 -5.23
N PHE A 20 -0.92 -0.11 -6.36
CA PHE A 20 0.34 0.59 -6.52
C PHE A 20 0.34 1.41 -7.80
N VAL A 21 1.15 2.46 -7.83
CA VAL A 21 1.39 3.28 -9.02
C VAL A 21 2.78 2.93 -9.55
N ALA A 22 2.89 2.49 -10.80
CA ALA A 22 4.19 2.17 -11.39
C ALA A 22 4.22 2.37 -12.91
N SER A 23 5.41 2.72 -13.41
CA SER A 23 5.71 2.73 -14.85
C SER A 23 6.32 1.41 -15.34
N LYS A 24 6.83 0.58 -14.43
CA LYS A 24 7.49 -0.70 -14.72
C LYS A 24 7.12 -1.72 -13.67
N VAL A 25 6.77 -2.93 -14.09
CA VAL A 25 6.46 -4.05 -13.21
C VAL A 25 7.39 -5.21 -13.52
N ARG A 26 7.97 -5.82 -12.48
CA ARG A 26 8.88 -6.97 -12.60
C ARG A 26 8.25 -8.19 -11.94
N PHE A 27 8.03 -9.24 -12.72
CA PHE A 27 7.60 -10.53 -12.22
C PHE A 27 8.82 -11.42 -11.96
N ILE A 28 8.96 -11.92 -10.73
CA ILE A 28 10.04 -12.84 -10.35
C ILE A 28 9.40 -14.23 -10.17
N PRO A 29 9.60 -15.16 -11.13
CA PRO A 29 9.04 -16.51 -11.00
C PRO A 29 9.68 -17.24 -9.82
N TYR A 30 8.86 -17.91 -9.03
CA TYR A 30 9.30 -18.70 -7.88
C TYR A 30 8.72 -20.10 -7.91
N SER A 31 9.55 -21.09 -7.58
CA SER A 31 9.15 -22.48 -7.40
C SER A 31 9.98 -23.08 -6.27
N GLU A 32 9.30 -23.72 -5.32
CA GLU A 32 9.97 -24.41 -4.20
C GLU A 32 10.86 -25.56 -4.69
N HIS A 33 10.45 -26.25 -5.75
CA HIS A 33 11.24 -27.31 -6.38
C HIS A 33 11.97 -26.82 -7.63
N PRO A 34 13.19 -27.28 -7.89
CA PRO A 34 13.97 -26.91 -9.08
C PRO A 34 13.31 -27.49 -10.33
N ARG A 35 12.60 -26.64 -11.07
CA ARG A 35 11.94 -26.96 -12.34
C ARG A 35 12.00 -25.77 -13.27
N THR A 36 11.82 -26.01 -14.56
CA THR A 36 11.63 -24.92 -15.52
C THR A 36 10.31 -24.21 -15.19
N VAL A 37 10.35 -22.88 -15.06
CA VAL A 37 9.17 -22.06 -14.79
C VAL A 37 8.84 -21.23 -16.01
N CYS A 38 7.57 -21.27 -16.42
CA CYS A 38 7.02 -20.48 -17.51
C CYS A 38 5.92 -19.57 -16.97
N MET A 39 5.81 -18.36 -17.51
CA MET A 39 4.76 -17.41 -17.13
C MET A 39 4.09 -16.81 -18.35
N ARG A 40 2.79 -16.56 -18.24
CA ARG A 40 2.00 -15.68 -19.10
C ARG A 40 1.25 -14.76 -18.15
N VAL A 41 1.43 -13.46 -18.29
CA VAL A 41 0.93 -12.47 -17.33
C VAL A 41 0.06 -11.44 -18.04
N GLU A 42 -0.92 -10.93 -17.32
CA GLU A 42 -1.78 -9.82 -17.71
C GLU A 42 -1.92 -8.92 -16.48
N LEU A 43 -1.83 -7.60 -16.66
CA LEU A 43 -1.96 -6.64 -15.57
C LEU A 43 -3.24 -5.82 -15.80
N TYR A 44 -4.12 -5.84 -14.81
CA TYR A 44 -5.36 -5.07 -14.83
C TYR A 44 -5.19 -3.83 -13.95
N GLY A 45 -5.55 -2.67 -14.49
CA GLY A 45 -5.46 -1.38 -13.79
C GLY A 45 -6.07 -0.25 -14.63
N CYS A 46 -5.75 0.97 -14.26
CA CYS A 46 -6.15 2.19 -14.96
C CYS A 46 -4.94 3.13 -15.15
N SER A 47 -5.12 4.15 -15.98
CA SER A 47 -4.15 5.24 -16.08
C SER A 47 -4.13 6.07 -14.79
N TRP A 48 -2.94 6.51 -14.39
CA TRP A 48 -2.78 7.38 -13.23
C TRP A 48 -3.11 8.84 -13.61
N GLU A 49 -4.29 9.30 -13.21
CA GLU A 49 -4.81 10.62 -13.61
C GLU A 49 -4.59 11.72 -12.55
N GLN A 50 -4.30 11.34 -11.30
CA GLN A 50 -4.13 12.31 -10.21
C GLN A 50 -2.85 13.14 -10.34
N ASN A 51 -1.89 12.69 -11.17
CA ASN A 51 -0.60 13.35 -11.41
C ASN A 51 0.26 13.60 -10.16
N VAL A 52 -0.11 13.02 -9.01
CA VAL A 52 0.74 13.02 -7.82
C VAL A 52 1.89 12.06 -8.05
N ILE A 53 3.11 12.54 -7.85
CA ILE A 53 4.33 11.73 -8.02
C ILE A 53 4.86 11.24 -6.69
N LYS A 54 4.62 11.98 -5.60
CA LYS A 54 5.01 11.61 -4.23
C LYS A 54 4.36 12.56 -3.22
N TYR A 55 4.29 12.14 -1.96
CA TYR A 55 4.09 13.06 -0.85
C TYR A 55 5.11 12.84 0.25
N ASN A 56 5.34 13.92 1.01
CA ASN A 56 6.13 13.88 2.23
C ASN A 56 5.21 14.25 3.40
N ALA A 57 5.26 13.49 4.48
CA ALA A 57 4.44 13.71 5.67
C ALA A 57 5.14 13.17 6.92
N PRO A 58 4.83 13.68 8.12
CA PRO A 58 5.20 12.99 9.35
C PRO A 58 4.63 11.56 9.33
N ARG A 59 5.29 10.61 9.99
CA ARG A 59 4.75 9.26 10.15
C ARG A 59 3.51 9.30 11.05
N GLY A 60 2.49 8.52 10.71
CA GLY A 60 1.27 8.42 11.50
C GLY A 60 1.51 7.91 12.92
N GLU A 61 0.57 8.19 13.83
CA GLU A 61 0.68 7.77 15.23
C GLU A 61 -0.12 6.50 15.53
N VAL A 62 0.51 5.57 16.25
CA VAL A 62 -0.18 4.44 16.88
C VAL A 62 -0.76 4.91 18.22
N ARG A 63 -2.07 4.75 18.43
CA ARG A 63 -2.76 5.15 19.66
C ARG A 63 -2.89 3.96 20.63
N ASP A 64 -3.03 4.26 21.92
CA ASP A 64 -3.08 3.30 23.04
C ASP A 64 -4.18 2.21 22.97
N LEU A 65 -5.10 2.27 21.99
CA LEU A 65 -6.18 1.31 21.75
C LEU A 65 -5.91 0.38 20.55
N ASP A 66 -4.65 0.21 20.15
CA ASP A 66 -4.23 -0.56 18.96
C ASP A 66 -4.75 0.01 17.62
N ILE A 67 -5.15 1.29 17.64
CA ILE A 67 -5.50 2.02 16.43
C ILE A 67 -4.20 2.51 15.80
N ASP A 68 -3.75 1.78 14.78
CA ASP A 68 -2.61 2.14 13.96
C ASP A 68 -3.05 3.13 12.88
N LEU A 69 -2.63 4.39 12.96
CA LEU A 69 -2.90 5.42 11.96
C LEU A 69 -1.67 5.70 11.08
N GLU A 70 -0.72 4.76 11.03
CA GLU A 70 0.36 4.81 10.06
C GLU A 70 -0.13 4.55 8.64
N ASP A 71 0.67 5.03 7.68
CA ASP A 71 0.46 4.71 6.29
C ASP A 71 1.04 3.34 5.95
N VAL A 72 0.21 2.30 6.05
CA VAL A 72 0.64 0.91 5.89
C VAL A 72 1.05 0.54 4.46
N SER A 73 0.71 1.38 3.49
CA SER A 73 1.02 1.15 2.07
C SER A 73 2.15 2.04 1.55
N TYR A 74 2.75 2.86 2.43
CA TYR A 74 3.74 3.84 2.02
C TYR A 74 4.97 3.17 1.40
N ASP A 75 5.25 3.49 0.13
CA ASP A 75 6.30 2.84 -0.66
C ASP A 75 7.63 3.62 -0.72
N GLY A 76 7.68 4.76 -0.02
CA GLY A 76 8.86 5.62 0.07
C GLY A 76 9.80 5.29 1.23
N VAL A 77 10.60 6.28 1.62
CA VAL A 77 11.56 6.17 2.71
C VAL A 77 10.93 6.59 4.03
N LEU A 78 11.09 5.74 5.06
CA LEU A 78 10.72 6.02 6.44
C LEU A 78 11.99 6.34 7.25
N GLU A 79 12.17 7.61 7.63
CA GLU A 79 13.36 8.04 8.39
C GLU A 79 12.99 9.10 9.43
N GLY A 80 13.46 8.94 10.67
CA GLY A 80 13.32 9.96 11.71
C GLY A 80 11.88 10.32 12.09
N GLY A 81 10.92 9.41 11.90
CA GLY A 81 9.50 9.69 12.10
C GLY A 81 8.85 10.47 10.95
N TYR A 82 9.46 10.42 9.76
CA TYR A 82 8.99 11.11 8.57
C TYR A 82 8.93 10.15 7.38
N MET A 83 7.97 10.38 6.50
CA MET A 83 7.72 9.65 5.26
C MET A 83 8.15 10.54 4.09
N ARG A 84 9.04 10.06 3.23
CA ARG A 84 9.59 10.85 2.11
C ARG A 84 9.62 10.07 0.80
N ASP A 85 9.43 10.79 -0.29
CA ASP A 85 9.63 10.31 -1.66
C ASP A 85 8.83 9.06 -2.06
N GLY A 86 7.60 8.92 -1.55
CA GLY A 86 6.71 7.80 -1.86
C GLY A 86 5.25 8.19 -2.01
N LEU A 87 4.45 7.18 -2.30
CA LEU A 87 3.00 7.20 -2.34
C LEU A 87 2.45 6.16 -1.36
N GLY A 88 1.16 6.21 -1.09
CA GLY A 88 0.50 5.34 -0.13
C GLY A 88 -0.97 5.73 0.03
N GLN A 89 -1.53 5.52 1.21
CA GLN A 89 -2.99 5.53 1.43
C GLN A 89 -3.64 6.87 1.15
N LEU A 90 -2.89 7.97 1.26
CA LEU A 90 -3.42 9.31 0.98
C LEU A 90 -3.81 9.52 -0.49
N VAL A 91 -3.34 8.65 -1.40
CA VAL A 91 -3.61 8.77 -2.84
C VAL A 91 -4.02 7.44 -3.50
N ASP A 92 -4.27 6.38 -2.73
CA ASP A 92 -4.52 5.05 -3.29
C ASP A 92 -5.96 4.88 -3.85
N GLY A 93 -6.81 5.91 -3.68
CA GLY A 93 -8.20 5.93 -4.14
C GLY A 93 -9.15 5.10 -3.28
N LEU A 94 -8.70 4.60 -2.14
CA LEU A 94 -9.48 3.83 -1.18
C LEU A 94 -9.94 4.75 -0.04
N TYR A 95 -11.15 4.50 0.44
CA TYR A 95 -11.78 5.32 1.48
C TYR A 95 -12.02 4.48 2.73
N GLY A 96 -11.75 5.06 3.89
CA GLY A 96 -12.11 4.47 5.18
C GLY A 96 -13.58 4.68 5.52
N ASP A 97 -14.07 3.89 6.47
CA ASP A 97 -15.38 4.10 7.09
C ASP A 97 -15.41 5.43 7.87
N ASP A 98 -16.61 5.98 8.07
CA ASP A 98 -16.86 7.19 8.87
C ASP A 98 -16.29 7.11 10.29
N ASP A 99 -16.19 5.91 10.84
CA ASP A 99 -15.64 5.64 12.16
C ASP A 99 -14.28 4.96 12.04
N TYR A 100 -13.21 5.76 12.18
CA TYR A 100 -11.83 5.29 12.14
C TYR A 100 -11.50 4.25 13.24
N GLN A 101 -12.35 4.06 14.25
CA GLN A 101 -12.15 3.07 15.32
C GLN A 101 -12.74 1.70 14.99
N LYS A 102 -13.74 1.62 14.08
CA LYS A 102 -14.42 0.35 13.73
C LYS A 102 -13.55 -0.64 12.98
N GLN A 103 -12.45 -0.18 12.45
CA GLN A 103 -11.49 -0.97 11.70
C GLN A 103 -10.92 -2.17 12.49
N LEU A 104 -10.94 -2.11 13.83
CA LEU A 104 -10.51 -3.22 14.70
C LEU A 104 -11.47 -4.42 14.72
N GLN A 105 -12.68 -4.30 14.15
CA GLN A 105 -13.76 -5.26 14.38
C GLN A 105 -14.02 -6.26 13.25
N GLY A 106 -13.28 -6.27 12.14
CA GLY A 106 -13.63 -7.27 11.11
C GLY A 106 -12.81 -7.44 9.84
N GLU A 107 -11.75 -6.68 9.56
CA GLU A 107 -11.03 -6.83 8.29
C GLU A 107 -9.52 -7.00 8.49
N ASN A 108 -8.94 -7.98 7.80
CA ASN A 108 -7.49 -8.17 7.66
C ASN A 108 -6.79 -7.01 6.92
N SER A 109 -7.53 -5.95 6.58
CA SER A 109 -7.03 -4.75 5.92
C SER A 109 -6.77 -3.70 7.00
N GLY A 110 -5.52 -3.27 7.14
CA GLY A 110 -5.11 -2.24 8.10
C GLY A 110 -5.78 -0.87 7.88
N SER A 111 -5.20 0.18 8.46
CA SER A 111 -5.89 1.46 8.56
C SER A 111 -6.05 2.26 7.31
N ARG A 112 -7.28 2.46 6.87
CA ARG A 112 -7.64 3.41 5.79
C ARG A 112 -7.49 4.87 6.21
N TRP A 113 -7.09 5.12 7.45
CA TRP A 113 -6.83 6.43 7.99
C TRP A 113 -5.35 6.62 8.27
N VAL A 114 -4.80 7.74 7.82
CA VAL A 114 -3.49 8.23 8.22
C VAL A 114 -3.71 9.45 9.12
N GLY A 115 -3.10 9.48 10.30
CA GLY A 115 -3.43 10.49 11.30
C GLY A 115 -2.31 10.82 12.28
N TRP A 116 -2.38 12.03 12.82
CA TRP A 116 -1.38 12.62 13.72
C TRP A 116 -2.03 13.36 14.88
N ASN A 117 -1.32 13.48 16.00
CA ASN A 117 -1.74 14.31 17.11
C ASN A 117 -1.09 15.71 17.02
N ASN A 118 -1.89 16.73 17.34
CA ASN A 118 -1.51 18.13 17.30
C ASN A 118 -0.25 18.46 18.15
N GLY A 119 0.06 17.66 19.18
CA GLY A 119 1.18 17.90 20.09
C GLY A 119 2.52 17.26 19.70
N ARG A 120 2.57 16.39 18.69
CA ARG A 120 3.78 15.59 18.36
C ARG A 120 4.21 15.67 16.91
N ALA A 121 3.33 16.09 15.99
CA ALA A 121 3.72 16.30 14.61
C ALA A 121 4.67 17.52 14.53
N VAL A 122 5.95 17.28 14.27
CA VAL A 122 6.82 18.30 13.69
C VAL A 122 6.28 18.52 12.28
N MET A 123 5.32 19.42 12.13
CA MET A 123 4.73 19.80 10.85
C MET A 123 5.76 20.60 10.05
N GLU A 124 6.80 19.93 9.55
CA GLU A 124 7.23 20.27 8.20
C GLU A 124 6.03 19.95 7.29
N ASN A 125 5.64 20.92 6.46
CA ASN A 125 4.35 20.89 5.75
C ASN A 125 4.14 19.57 4.99
N LEU A 126 2.91 19.02 5.05
CA LEU A 126 2.46 17.99 4.10
C LEU A 126 2.66 18.56 2.70
N LEU A 127 3.55 17.93 1.95
CA LEU A 127 3.88 18.34 0.60
C LEU A 127 3.47 17.22 -0.34
N ILE A 128 2.40 17.46 -1.10
CA ILE A 128 1.94 16.59 -2.18
C ILE A 128 2.46 17.22 -3.47
N LEU A 129 3.34 16.51 -4.18
CA LEU A 129 3.96 16.94 -5.44
C LEU A 129 3.39 16.17 -6.62
#